data_AF-A0A2G9RCI4-F1
#
_entry.id   AF-A0A2G9RCI4-F1
#
_cell.length_a   1.000
_cell.length_b   1.000
_cell.length_c   1.000
_cell.angle_alpha   90.00
_cell.angle_beta   90.00
_cell.angle_gamma   90.00
#
_symmetry.space_group_name_H-M   'P 1'
#
loop_
_entity.id
_entity.type
_entity.pdbx_description
1 polymer ?
#
loop_
_entity_poly.entity_id
_entity_poly.type
_entity_poly.pdbx_seq_one_letter_code
_entity_poly.pdbx_strand_id
1 'polypeptide(L)'
;EVPSSLESIASLIKYLTMVIFTCSAQHAAVNSGQFDMYSWMPNGPTTMKSPPPTAKGATMEAILKTLPDVNTTALGLIFMWTVSNDPLDTRHLGNYPNKYFTEKTPQQAIKEFQDKLTEISKHIKERNKTMDLPYAYLDPSVIENSVSL
;
A
#
# COMPACT_ATOMS: atom_id res chain seq x y z
N GLU A 1 -0.95 17.21 15.55
CA GLU A 1 -2.09 16.87 16.43
C GLU A 1 -3.36 16.76 15.59
N VAL A 2 -4.29 15.91 16.00
CA VAL A 2 -5.61 15.80 15.36
C VAL A 2 -6.44 17.01 15.79
N PRO A 3 -7.08 17.75 14.87
CA PRO A 3 -7.89 18.90 15.24
C PRO A 3 -9.12 18.48 16.05
N SER A 4 -9.39 19.15 17.16
CA SER A 4 -10.62 18.97 17.96
C SER A 4 -11.84 19.70 17.38
N SER A 5 -11.61 20.68 16.49
CA SER A 5 -12.65 21.38 15.73
C SER A 5 -12.14 21.83 14.35
N LEU A 6 -13.06 22.09 13.41
CA LEU A 6 -12.75 22.50 12.04
C LEU A 6 -13.38 23.88 11.76
N GLU A 7 -12.63 24.94 12.02
CA GLU A 7 -13.12 26.33 11.98
C GLU A 7 -13.13 26.97 10.58
N SER A 8 -12.75 26.24 9.52
CA SER A 8 -12.67 26.80 8.17
C SER A 8 -12.88 25.75 7.08
N ILE A 9 -13.27 26.19 5.89
CA ILE A 9 -13.34 25.31 4.71
C ILE A 9 -11.96 24.71 4.40
N ALA A 10 -10.88 25.47 4.58
CA ALA A 10 -9.52 25.00 4.34
C ALA A 10 -9.12 23.86 5.30
N SER A 11 -9.44 23.98 6.59
CA SER A 11 -9.18 22.92 7.57
C SER A 11 -10.02 21.67 7.29
N LEU A 12 -11.27 21.84 6.85
CA LEU A 12 -12.12 20.73 6.41
C LEU A 12 -11.56 20.01 5.18
N ILE A 13 -11.15 20.74 4.14
CA ILE A 13 -10.53 20.17 2.93
C ILE A 13 -9.30 19.35 3.31
N LYS A 14 -8.41 19.91 4.13
CA LYS A 14 -7.20 19.21 4.58
C LYS A 14 -7.52 17.93 5.36
N TYR A 15 -8.51 17.99 6.25
CA TYR A 15 -8.91 16.86 7.06
C TYR A 15 -9.51 15.73 6.21
N LEU A 16 -10.45 16.05 5.31
CA LEU A 16 -11.05 15.07 4.41
C LEU A 16 -10.03 14.46 3.44
N THR A 17 -9.10 15.28 2.93
CA THR A 17 -7.99 14.79 2.09
C THR A 17 -7.14 13.79 2.85
N MET A 18 -6.79 14.07 4.11
CA MET A 18 -6.03 13.16 4.96
C MET A 18 -6.78 11.84 5.16
N VAL A 19 -8.08 11.87 5.47
CA VAL A 19 -8.88 10.66 5.66
C VAL A 19 -8.91 9.81 4.38
N ILE A 20 -9.27 10.42 3.25
CA ILE A 20 -9.37 9.72 1.95
C ILE A 20 -8.01 9.14 1.57
N PHE A 21 -6.92 9.93 1.66
CA PHE A 21 -5.57 9.48 1.33
C PHE A 21 -5.11 8.33 2.24
N THR A 22 -5.38 8.43 3.54
CA THR A 22 -5.00 7.39 4.53
C THR A 22 -5.71 6.08 4.25
N CYS A 23 -7.00 6.13 3.94
CA CYS A 23 -7.79 4.94 3.66
C CYS A 23 -7.54 4.32 2.27
N SER A 24 -6.81 5.01 1.38
CA SER A 24 -6.56 4.56 0.01
C SER A 24 -5.06 4.48 -0.30
N ALA A 25 -4.49 5.55 -0.82
CA ALA A 25 -3.11 5.61 -1.31
C ALA A 25 -2.08 5.23 -0.24
N GLN A 26 -2.24 5.69 1.01
CA GLN A 26 -1.32 5.34 2.09
C GLN A 26 -1.35 3.84 2.37
N HIS A 27 -2.54 3.23 2.42
CA HIS A 27 -2.69 1.80 2.62
C HIS A 27 -2.05 1.01 1.48
N ALA A 28 -2.37 1.34 0.23
CA ALA A 28 -1.79 0.69 -0.95
C ALA A 28 -0.24 0.75 -0.95
N ALA A 29 0.33 1.92 -0.63
CA ALA A 29 1.78 2.12 -0.60
C ALA A 29 2.52 1.22 0.41
N VAL A 30 1.88 0.84 1.52
CA VAL A 30 2.50 0.02 2.59
C VAL A 30 2.06 -1.44 2.55
N ASN A 31 0.96 -1.74 1.87
CA ASN A 31 0.37 -3.08 1.82
C ASN A 31 0.77 -3.86 0.56
N SER A 32 0.61 -3.26 -0.62
CA SER A 32 0.67 -3.99 -1.91
C SER A 32 2.06 -4.55 -2.23
N GLY A 33 3.13 -3.99 -1.66
CA GLY A 33 4.50 -4.48 -1.85
C GLY A 33 4.95 -5.53 -0.84
N GLN A 34 4.09 -5.98 0.08
CA GLN A 34 4.48 -6.90 1.14
C GLN A 34 5.01 -8.23 0.58
N PHE A 35 4.30 -8.87 -0.34
CA PHE A 35 4.77 -10.11 -0.94
C PHE A 35 6.03 -9.91 -1.81
N ASP A 36 6.08 -8.84 -2.62
CA ASP A 36 7.23 -8.55 -3.47
C ASP A 36 8.53 -8.39 -2.68
N MET A 37 8.46 -7.77 -1.50
CA MET A 37 9.62 -7.53 -0.64
C MET A 37 9.91 -8.68 0.33
N TYR A 38 8.88 -9.29 0.91
CA TYR A 38 9.03 -10.25 2.02
C TYR A 38 8.92 -11.71 1.58
N SER A 39 8.60 -11.99 0.31
CA SER A 39 8.64 -13.35 -0.23
C SER A 39 10.04 -13.96 -0.21
N TRP A 40 11.08 -13.12 -0.29
CA TRP A 40 12.45 -13.51 0.01
C TRP A 40 12.75 -13.32 1.50
N MET A 41 12.54 -14.36 2.30
CA MET A 41 12.65 -14.31 3.77
C MET A 41 13.91 -13.61 4.31
N PRO A 42 15.13 -13.81 3.76
CA PRO A 42 16.31 -13.09 4.25
C PRO A 42 16.24 -11.56 4.12
N ASN A 43 15.40 -11.02 3.24
CA ASN A 43 15.16 -9.57 3.10
C ASN A 43 14.24 -9.01 4.19
N GLY A 44 13.36 -9.84 4.76
CA GLY A 44 12.44 -9.44 5.83
C GLY A 44 12.04 -10.62 6.71
N PRO A 45 12.95 -11.11 7.57
CA PRO A 45 12.64 -12.22 8.46
C PRO A 45 11.59 -11.76 9.50
N THR A 46 10.53 -12.55 9.66
CA THR A 46 9.44 -12.26 10.62
C THR A 46 9.88 -12.39 12.08
N THR A 47 10.99 -13.07 12.33
CA THR A 47 11.60 -13.24 13.65
C THR A 47 13.09 -13.58 13.53
N MET A 48 13.82 -13.46 14.65
CA MET A 48 15.22 -13.85 14.78
C MET A 48 15.38 -14.79 15.98
N LYS A 49 15.98 -15.97 15.77
CA LYS A 49 16.14 -17.02 16.79
C LYS A 49 17.39 -16.86 17.66
N SER A 50 18.14 -15.78 17.48
CA SER A 50 19.39 -15.53 18.21
C SER A 50 19.55 -14.03 18.46
N PRO A 51 20.24 -13.62 19.54
CA PRO A 51 20.47 -12.22 19.85
C PRO A 51 21.37 -11.55 18.77
N PRO A 52 21.33 -10.21 18.66
CA PRO A 52 22.26 -9.48 17.80
C PRO A 52 23.73 -9.83 18.13
N PRO A 53 24.62 -9.97 17.13
CA PRO A 53 26.01 -10.31 17.36
C PRO A 53 26.74 -9.19 18.10
N THR A 54 27.57 -9.56 19.10
CA THR A 54 28.36 -8.61 19.90
C THR A 54 29.81 -8.45 19.42
N ALA A 55 30.22 -9.26 18.45
CA ALA A 55 31.55 -9.22 17.83
C ALA A 55 31.46 -9.49 16.32
N LYS A 56 32.51 -9.09 15.59
CA LYS A 56 32.64 -9.37 14.15
C LYS A 56 32.98 -10.84 13.89
N GLY A 57 32.83 -11.27 12.64
CA GLY A 57 33.20 -12.63 12.20
C GLY A 57 32.06 -13.64 12.16
N ALA A 58 30.82 -13.18 11.91
CA ALA A 58 29.68 -14.08 11.75
C ALA A 58 29.90 -15.05 10.58
N THR A 59 29.58 -16.33 10.81
CA THR A 59 29.64 -17.37 9.78
C THR A 59 28.28 -17.54 9.10
N MET A 60 28.27 -18.16 7.92
CA MET A 60 27.00 -18.52 7.25
C MET A 60 26.14 -19.43 8.13
N GLU A 61 26.75 -20.36 8.85
CA GLU A 61 26.05 -21.23 9.81
C GLU A 61 25.34 -20.43 10.91
N ALA A 62 26.01 -19.41 11.46
CA ALA A 62 25.41 -18.52 12.46
C ALA A 62 24.22 -17.72 11.89
N ILE A 63 24.30 -17.28 10.63
CA ILE A 63 23.20 -16.60 9.92
C ILE A 63 22.01 -17.55 9.78
N LEU A 64 22.22 -18.76 9.23
CA LEU A 64 21.15 -19.75 9.03
C LEU A 64 20.52 -20.19 10.36
N LYS A 65 21.29 -20.28 11.44
CA LYS A 65 20.78 -20.55 12.78
C LYS A 65 19.92 -19.42 13.33
N THR A 66 20.21 -18.17 12.96
CA THR A 66 19.49 -16.98 13.42
C THR A 66 18.17 -16.79 12.66
N LEU A 67 18.12 -17.08 11.36
CA LEU A 67 16.93 -16.95 10.53
C LEU A 67 15.78 -17.88 10.99
N PRO A 68 14.51 -17.53 10.71
CA PRO A 68 13.35 -18.35 11.06
C PRO A 68 13.44 -19.77 10.50
N ASP A 69 12.81 -20.73 11.19
CA ASP A 69 12.66 -22.08 10.64
C ASP A 69 11.66 -22.11 9.47
N VAL A 70 11.58 -23.28 8.81
CA VAL A 70 10.75 -23.48 7.62
C VAL A 70 9.27 -23.21 7.90
N ASN A 71 8.76 -23.65 9.05
CA ASN A 71 7.33 -23.49 9.37
C ASN A 71 6.98 -22.02 9.62
N THR A 72 7.80 -21.32 10.38
CA THR A 72 7.64 -19.88 10.64
C THR A 72 7.77 -19.07 9.35
N THR A 73 8.71 -19.45 8.48
CA THR A 73 8.87 -18.83 7.16
C THR A 73 7.62 -19.07 6.30
N ALA A 74 7.14 -20.32 6.21
CA ALA A 74 5.97 -20.66 5.41
C ALA A 74 4.70 -19.92 5.87
N LEU A 75 4.47 -19.82 7.19
CA LEU A 75 3.36 -19.03 7.74
C LEU A 75 3.47 -17.55 7.37
N GLY A 76 4.67 -16.97 7.46
CA GLY A 76 4.93 -15.60 7.03
C GLY A 76 4.64 -15.38 5.55
N LEU A 77 5.06 -16.31 4.68
CA LEU A 77 4.80 -16.23 3.24
C LEU A 77 3.30 -16.32 2.91
N ILE A 78 2.57 -17.23 3.55
CA ILE A 78 1.12 -17.35 3.38
C ILE A 78 0.42 -16.06 3.80
N PHE A 79 0.81 -15.48 4.94
CA PHE A 79 0.27 -14.22 5.40
C PHE A 79 0.52 -13.09 4.40
N MET A 80 1.79 -12.86 4.02
CA MET A 80 2.18 -11.80 3.09
C MET A 80 1.50 -11.94 1.73
N TRP A 81 1.38 -13.17 1.23
CA TRP A 81 0.63 -13.44 0.01
C TRP A 81 -0.84 -13.07 0.18
N THR A 82 -1.49 -13.52 1.25
CA THR A 82 -2.92 -13.28 1.49
C THR A 82 -3.26 -11.79 1.54
N VAL A 83 -2.46 -11.00 2.24
CA VAL A 83 -2.72 -9.55 2.41
C VAL A 83 -2.28 -8.69 1.22
N SER A 84 -1.44 -9.22 0.31
CA SER A 84 -0.97 -8.47 -0.87
C SER A 84 -1.80 -8.69 -2.12
N ASN A 85 -2.66 -9.71 -2.15
CA ASN A 85 -3.45 -10.02 -3.34
C ASN A 85 -4.80 -9.31 -3.32
N ASP A 86 -5.17 -8.74 -4.46
CA ASP A 86 -6.46 -8.08 -4.64
C ASP A 86 -7.62 -9.09 -4.54
N PRO A 87 -8.68 -8.78 -3.77
CA PRO A 87 -9.89 -9.60 -3.75
C PRO A 87 -10.65 -9.48 -5.08
N LEU A 88 -11.50 -10.46 -5.41
CA LEU A 88 -12.23 -10.49 -6.68
C LEU A 88 -13.20 -9.30 -6.90
N ASP A 89 -13.61 -8.58 -5.85
CA ASP A 89 -14.53 -7.43 -5.90
C ASP A 89 -13.84 -6.09 -5.54
N THR A 90 -12.58 -5.93 -5.98
CA THR A 90 -11.77 -4.75 -5.68
C THR A 90 -12.36 -3.47 -6.28
N ARG A 91 -12.43 -2.40 -5.48
CA ARG A 91 -12.93 -1.08 -5.91
C ARG A 91 -11.81 -0.05 -5.90
N HIS A 92 -11.27 0.25 -7.07
CA HIS A 92 -10.18 1.23 -7.19
C HIS A 92 -10.62 2.67 -6.89
N LEU A 93 -9.64 3.48 -6.48
CA LEU A 93 -9.80 4.88 -6.10
C LEU A 93 -10.55 5.67 -7.18
N GLY A 94 -11.62 6.35 -6.77
CA GLY A 94 -12.45 7.13 -7.68
C GLY A 94 -13.55 6.33 -8.39
N ASN A 95 -13.57 4.99 -8.28
CA ASN A 95 -14.67 4.17 -8.78
C ASN A 95 -15.79 4.05 -7.73
N TYR A 96 -16.89 4.78 -7.94
CA TYR A 96 -18.03 4.83 -7.03
C TYR A 96 -19.30 4.24 -7.67
N PRO A 97 -19.49 2.91 -7.67
CA PRO A 97 -20.68 2.29 -8.27
C PRO A 97 -21.97 2.66 -7.52
N ASN A 98 -21.87 2.85 -6.21
CA ASN A 98 -22.98 3.33 -5.38
C ASN A 98 -23.09 4.86 -5.49
N LYS A 99 -24.12 5.34 -6.19
CA LYS A 99 -24.34 6.78 -6.43
C LYS A 99 -25.03 7.44 -5.24
N TYR A 100 -24.24 7.87 -4.25
CA TYR A 100 -24.75 8.67 -3.12
C TYR A 100 -25.01 10.13 -3.50
N PHE A 101 -24.16 10.71 -4.34
CA PHE A 101 -24.38 12.04 -4.92
C PHE A 101 -25.09 11.92 -6.25
N THR A 102 -26.25 12.58 -6.36
CA THR A 102 -27.12 12.52 -7.55
C THR A 102 -27.15 13.85 -8.31
N GLU A 103 -26.68 14.92 -7.67
CA GLU A 103 -26.61 16.26 -8.21
C GLU A 103 -25.49 16.40 -9.25
N LYS A 104 -25.65 17.37 -10.16
CA LYS A 104 -24.70 17.60 -11.25
C LYS A 104 -23.32 18.02 -10.76
N THR A 105 -23.24 18.91 -9.77
CA THR A 105 -21.97 19.49 -9.32
C THR A 105 -21.03 18.44 -8.70
N PRO A 106 -21.45 17.60 -7.74
CA PRO A 106 -20.59 16.53 -7.23
C PRO A 106 -20.22 15.50 -8.29
N GLN A 107 -21.15 15.15 -9.20
CA GLN A 107 -20.85 14.21 -10.29
C GLN A 107 -19.77 14.75 -11.24
N GLN A 108 -19.80 16.05 -11.54
CA GLN A 108 -18.75 16.69 -12.32
C GLN A 108 -17.41 16.67 -11.57
N ALA A 109 -17.39 16.98 -10.27
CA ALA A 109 -16.18 16.92 -9.46
C ALA A 109 -15.58 15.49 -9.39
N ILE A 110 -16.43 14.46 -9.28
CA ILE A 110 -16.00 13.05 -9.34
C ILE A 110 -15.36 12.74 -10.69
N LYS A 111 -15.96 13.18 -11.80
CA LYS A 111 -15.39 12.97 -13.13
C LYS A 111 -14.03 13.66 -13.27
N GLU A 112 -13.91 14.90 -12.82
CA GLU A 112 -12.63 15.63 -12.84
C GLU A 112 -11.55 14.95 -11.99
N PHE A 113 -11.94 14.34 -10.87
CA PHE A 113 -11.03 13.53 -10.05
C PHE A 113 -10.59 12.26 -10.80
N GLN A 114 -11.51 11.53 -11.42
CA GLN A 114 -11.20 10.33 -12.22
C GLN A 114 -10.28 10.64 -13.42
N ASP A 115 -10.52 11.76 -14.10
CA ASP A 115 -9.69 12.22 -15.22
C ASP A 115 -8.24 12.47 -14.75
N LYS A 116 -8.06 13.14 -13.60
CA LYS A 116 -6.74 13.35 -12.99
C LYS A 116 -6.05 12.05 -12.55
N LEU A 117 -6.78 11.11 -11.96
CA LEU A 117 -6.23 9.80 -11.61
C LEU A 117 -5.73 9.04 -12.84
N THR A 118 -6.47 9.12 -13.95
CA THR A 118 -6.09 8.52 -15.23
C THR A 118 -4.79 9.14 -15.78
N GLU A 119 -4.65 10.46 -15.69
CA GLU A 119 -3.44 11.18 -16.08
C GLU A 119 -2.23 10.74 -15.22
N ILE A 120 -2.40 10.67 -13.90
CA ILE A 120 -1.36 10.21 -12.97
C ILE A 120 -0.92 8.77 -13.30
N SER A 121 -1.89 7.86 -13.52
CA SER A 121 -1.61 6.47 -13.91
C SER A 121 -0.78 6.40 -15.20
N LYS A 122 -1.11 7.23 -16.20
CA LYS A 122 -0.33 7.31 -17.43
C LYS A 122 1.12 7.76 -17.18
N HIS A 123 1.33 8.79 -16.37
CA HIS A 123 2.68 9.26 -16.02
C HIS A 123 3.48 8.19 -15.25
N ILE A 124 2.85 7.48 -14.32
CA ILE A 124 3.46 6.38 -13.57
C ILE A 124 3.88 5.24 -14.51
N LYS A 125 2.99 4.83 -15.41
CA LYS A 125 3.27 3.77 -16.41
C LYS A 125 4.40 4.15 -17.34
N GLU A 126 4.46 5.41 -17.79
CA GLU A 126 5.55 5.88 -18.65
C GLU A 126 6.89 5.87 -17.92
N ARG A 127 6.94 6.46 -16.71
CA ARG A 127 8.13 6.44 -15.86
C ARG A 127 8.62 5.01 -15.62
N ASN A 128 7.71 4.09 -15.33
CA ASN A 128 8.04 2.71 -14.98
C ASN A 128 8.66 1.91 -16.13
N LYS A 129 8.50 2.31 -17.41
CA LYS A 129 9.09 1.62 -18.56
C LYS A 129 10.61 1.64 -18.58
N THR A 130 11.23 2.64 -17.94
CA THR A 130 12.69 2.83 -17.96
C THR A 130 13.35 2.48 -16.62
N MET A 131 12.62 1.86 -15.69
CA MET A 131 13.14 1.49 -14.37
C MET A 131 13.45 -0.01 -14.32
N ASP A 132 14.63 -0.37 -13.79
CA ASP A 132 14.98 -1.77 -13.54
C ASP A 132 14.05 -2.44 -12.53
N LEU A 133 13.59 -1.65 -11.55
CA LEU A 133 12.58 -2.05 -10.57
C LEU A 133 11.43 -1.02 -10.56
N PRO A 134 10.36 -1.27 -11.33
CA PRO A 134 9.20 -0.40 -11.40
C PRO A 134 8.50 -0.22 -10.03
N TYR A 135 8.06 1.00 -9.72
CA TYR A 135 7.24 1.26 -8.53
C TYR A 135 5.77 1.43 -8.94
N ALA A 136 4.94 0.42 -8.71
CA ALA A 136 3.55 0.39 -9.14
C ALA A 136 2.52 0.61 -8.02
N TYR A 137 2.91 0.53 -6.74
CA TYR A 137 1.98 0.48 -5.60
C TYR A 137 1.13 1.75 -5.40
N LEU A 138 1.53 2.88 -6.01
CA LEU A 138 0.77 4.13 -6.02
C LEU A 138 0.18 4.48 -7.40
N ASP A 139 0.11 3.52 -8.33
CA ASP A 139 -0.66 3.70 -9.54
C ASP A 139 -2.16 3.74 -9.20
N PRO A 140 -2.90 4.81 -9.52
CA PRO A 140 -4.34 4.88 -9.26
C PRO A 140 -5.15 3.70 -9.81
N SER A 141 -4.66 2.99 -10.82
CA SER A 141 -5.33 1.79 -11.33
C SER A 141 -5.25 0.56 -10.43
N VAL A 142 -4.47 0.60 -9.34
CA VAL A 142 -4.35 -0.49 -8.34
C VAL A 142 -4.61 -0.03 -6.91
N ILE A 143 -4.78 1.28 -6.66
CA ILE A 143 -5.12 1.80 -5.32
C ILE A 143 -6.61 1.54 -5.06
N GLU A 144 -6.94 0.90 -3.93
CA GLU A 144 -8.32 0.73 -3.47
C GLU A 144 -8.93 2.02 -2.86
N ASN A 145 -10.26 2.13 -2.88
CA ASN A 145 -10.98 3.23 -2.21
C ASN A 145 -10.90 3.17 -0.67
N SER A 146 -10.63 2.00 -0.11
CA SER A 146 -10.68 1.74 1.33
C SER A 146 -9.69 0.65 1.73
N VAL A 147 -9.47 0.51 3.05
CA VAL A 147 -8.77 -0.64 3.62
C VAL A 147 -9.75 -1.82 3.67
N SER A 148 -9.59 -2.82 2.80
CA SER A 148 -10.56 -3.91 2.63
C SER A 148 -9.98 -5.34 2.65
N LEU A 149 -8.66 -5.44 2.83
CA LEU A 149 -7.89 -6.68 2.96
C LEU A 149 -7.42 -6.90 4.40
#